data_AF-A0A170PLZ6-F1
#
_entry.id   AF-A0A170PLZ6-F1
#
_cell.length_a   1.000
_cell.length_b   1.000
_cell.length_c   1.000
_cell.angle_alpha   90.00
_cell.angle_beta   90.00
_cell.angle_gamma   90.00
#
_symmetry.space_group_name_H-M   'P 1'
#
loop_
_entity.id
_entity.type
_entity.pdbx_description
1 polymer ?
#
loop_
_entity_poly.entity_id
_entity_poly.type
_entity_poly.pdbx_seq_one_letter_code
_entity_poly.pdbx_strand_id
1 'polypeptide(L)'
;MGTGTGHDRINGGIEIEEDFEHTNSQLTLGAVGKGGVRFEISYSKTYLEYDSDGSDEELAGWDFDLIVPFTQARVRPYLAAGLGVYKYEGTGDFFTSRDGNVGGHAINAGAGILVYVIEELELDVSYRYKRVSWEHFTVGGEDVNWVTPMSGLQFGGRLMF
;
A
#
# COMPACT_ATOMS: atom_id res chain seq x y z
N MET A 1 0.73 -11.33 -1.38
CA MET A 1 2.14 -10.86 -1.33
C MET A 1 2.41 -10.02 -2.56
N GLY A 2 3.25 -9.01 -2.45
CA GLY A 2 3.67 -8.19 -3.58
C GLY A 2 5.10 -7.70 -3.41
N THR A 3 5.66 -7.21 -4.50
CA THR A 3 6.99 -6.62 -4.56
C THR A 3 7.02 -5.50 -5.58
N GLY A 4 7.88 -4.51 -5.36
CA GLY A 4 8.06 -3.41 -6.30
C GLY A 4 9.08 -2.42 -5.79
N THR A 5 8.96 -1.19 -6.29
CA THR A 5 9.84 -0.08 -5.93
C THR A 5 9.04 1.13 -5.50
N GLY A 6 9.69 2.02 -4.77
CA GLY A 6 9.15 3.31 -4.41
C GLY A 6 10.28 4.29 -4.16
N HIS A 7 9.90 5.48 -3.75
CA HIS A 7 10.85 6.47 -3.26
C HIS A 7 10.17 7.31 -2.20
N ASP A 8 10.97 7.81 -1.27
CA ASP A 8 10.54 8.83 -0.33
C ASP A 8 10.85 10.21 -0.85
N ARG A 9 9.95 11.15 -0.56
CA ARG A 9 10.16 12.59 -0.76
C ARG A 9 9.93 13.30 0.54
N ILE A 10 10.99 13.90 1.07
CA ILE A 10 10.95 14.69 2.30
C ILE A 10 11.33 16.14 1.94
N ASN A 11 10.46 17.09 2.27
CA ASN A 11 10.67 18.51 2.01
C ASN A 11 10.41 19.32 3.27
N GLY A 12 11.48 19.89 3.84
CA GLY A 12 11.44 20.75 5.02
C GLY A 12 12.75 21.54 5.16
N GLY A 13 13.04 22.38 4.17
CA GLY A 13 14.27 23.19 4.06
C GLY A 13 15.31 22.60 3.11
N ILE A 14 15.43 21.28 3.08
CA ILE A 14 16.23 20.50 2.11
C ILE A 14 15.29 19.47 1.49
N GLU A 15 15.44 19.24 0.18
CA GLU A 15 14.75 18.17 -0.53
C GLU A 15 15.60 16.91 -0.48
N ILE A 16 15.04 15.85 0.10
CA ILE A 16 15.65 14.53 0.17
C ILE A 16 14.75 13.59 -0.63
N GLU A 17 15.35 12.88 -1.58
CA GLU A 17 14.73 11.76 -2.29
C GLU A 17 15.56 10.50 -2.06
N GLU A 18 14.91 9.43 -1.61
CA GLU A 18 15.56 8.14 -1.40
C GLU A 18 14.75 7.03 -2.07
N ASP A 19 15.40 6.25 -2.93
CA ASP A 19 14.79 5.11 -3.59
C ASP A 19 14.85 3.87 -2.68
N PHE A 20 13.83 3.01 -2.80
CA PHE A 20 13.77 1.76 -2.06
C PHE A 20 13.08 0.65 -2.87
N GLU A 21 13.47 -0.59 -2.59
CA GLU A 21 12.68 -1.78 -2.94
C GLU A 21 11.70 -2.08 -1.81
N HIS A 22 10.56 -2.71 -2.14
CA HIS A 22 9.62 -3.12 -1.11
C HIS A 22 9.02 -4.49 -1.34
N THR A 23 8.70 -5.14 -0.23
CA THR A 23 7.91 -6.37 -0.19
C THR A 23 6.69 -6.18 0.70
N ASN A 24 5.51 -6.50 0.17
CA ASN A 24 4.24 -6.37 0.87
C ASN A 24 3.62 -7.74 1.18
N SER A 25 3.12 -7.88 2.40
CA SER A 25 2.21 -8.95 2.80
C SER A 25 0.89 -8.37 3.28
N GLN A 26 -0.22 -8.97 2.87
CA GLN A 26 -1.55 -8.52 3.29
C GLN A 26 -2.52 -9.66 3.54
N LEU A 27 -3.45 -9.41 4.44
CA LEU A 27 -4.64 -10.23 4.68
C LEU A 27 -5.87 -9.41 4.32
N THR A 28 -6.76 -9.97 3.51
CA THR A 28 -7.91 -9.26 2.95
C THR A 28 -9.21 -9.96 3.29
N LEU A 29 -10.22 -9.18 3.67
CA LEU A 29 -11.61 -9.59 3.77
C LEU A 29 -12.43 -8.70 2.84
N GLY A 30 -13.43 -9.26 2.17
CA GLY A 30 -14.22 -8.47 1.23
C GLY A 30 -15.61 -9.03 0.96
N ALA A 31 -16.43 -8.21 0.32
CA ALA A 31 -17.77 -8.56 -0.12
C ALA A 31 -17.91 -8.32 -1.61
N VAL A 32 -18.61 -9.22 -2.30
CA VAL A 32 -18.88 -9.13 -3.74
C VAL A 32 -20.33 -8.70 -3.97
N GLY A 33 -20.49 -7.56 -4.63
CA GLY A 33 -21.77 -6.99 -5.02
C GLY A 33 -22.20 -7.36 -6.43
N LYS A 34 -23.28 -6.70 -6.88
CA LYS A 34 -23.83 -6.88 -8.23
C LYS A 34 -22.78 -6.52 -9.29
N GLY A 35 -22.73 -7.31 -10.35
CA GLY A 35 -21.77 -7.09 -11.44
C GLY A 35 -20.34 -7.54 -11.12
N GLY A 36 -20.11 -8.13 -9.94
CA GLY A 36 -18.78 -8.55 -9.49
C GLY A 36 -17.95 -7.42 -8.87
N VAL A 37 -18.51 -6.23 -8.71
CA VAL A 37 -17.89 -5.11 -7.97
C VAL A 37 -17.63 -5.54 -6.54
N ARG A 38 -16.47 -5.18 -5.98
CA ARG A 38 -16.05 -5.64 -4.66
C ARG A 38 -15.61 -4.51 -3.78
N PHE A 39 -15.90 -4.65 -2.51
CA PHE A 39 -15.33 -3.85 -1.46
C PHE A 39 -14.42 -4.74 -0.61
N GLU A 40 -13.17 -4.35 -0.46
CA GLU A 40 -12.15 -5.10 0.27
C GLU A 40 -11.52 -4.24 1.37
N ILE A 41 -11.35 -4.83 2.55
CA ILE A 41 -10.59 -4.29 3.68
C ILE A 41 -9.36 -5.17 3.83
N SER A 42 -8.18 -4.56 3.83
CA SER A 42 -6.92 -5.29 3.98
C SER A 42 -6.08 -4.72 5.11
N TYR A 43 -5.52 -5.59 5.93
CA TYR A 43 -4.39 -5.21 6.77
C TYR A 43 -3.10 -5.59 6.05
N SER A 44 -2.17 -4.65 5.90
CA SER A 44 -0.92 -4.87 5.18
C SER A 44 0.30 -4.47 6.02
N LYS A 45 1.38 -5.22 5.82
CA LYS A 45 2.73 -4.94 6.29
C LYS A 45 3.64 -4.84 5.07
N THR A 46 4.40 -3.76 4.97
CA THR A 46 5.30 -3.47 3.85
C THR A 46 6.68 -3.23 4.41
N TYR A 47 7.63 -4.06 4.00
CA TYR A 47 9.05 -3.91 4.29
C TYR A 47 9.68 -3.07 3.19
N LEU A 48 10.49 -2.08 3.57
CA LEU A 48 11.22 -1.18 2.69
C LEU A 48 12.72 -1.43 2.88
N GLU A 49 13.46 -1.59 1.79
CA GLU A 49 14.92 -1.75 1.78
C GLU A 49 15.50 -0.56 1.00
N TYR A 50 16.16 0.37 1.70
CA TYR A 50 16.65 1.62 1.13
C TYR A 50 18.00 1.45 0.42
N ASP A 51 18.12 2.00 -0.79
CA ASP A 51 19.32 1.86 -1.61
C ASP A 51 20.53 2.63 -1.04
N SER A 52 20.29 3.70 -0.27
CA SER A 52 21.32 4.64 0.18
C SER A 52 22.20 4.08 1.30
N ASP A 53 21.59 3.46 2.31
CA ASP A 53 22.25 2.97 3.52
C ASP A 53 21.98 1.50 3.85
N GLY A 54 21.12 0.83 3.08
CA GLY A 54 20.69 -0.55 3.32
C GLY A 54 19.87 -0.71 4.59
N SER A 55 19.23 0.37 5.06
CA SER A 55 18.30 0.31 6.17
C SER A 55 17.02 -0.42 5.78
N ASP A 56 16.51 -1.20 6.74
CA ASP A 56 15.24 -1.92 6.62
C ASP A 56 14.19 -1.23 7.49
N GLU A 57 13.09 -0.81 6.90
CA GLU A 57 11.99 -0.16 7.61
C GLU A 57 10.65 -0.85 7.34
N GLU A 58 9.68 -0.68 8.25
CA GLU A 58 8.37 -1.35 8.15
C GLU A 58 7.20 -0.37 8.22
N LEU A 59 6.29 -0.50 7.26
CA LEU A 59 4.99 0.17 7.24
C LEU A 59 3.89 -0.83 7.54
N ALA A 60 3.00 -0.49 8.47
CA ALA A 60 1.80 -1.28 8.73
C ALA A 60 0.54 -0.43 8.62
N GLY A 61 -0.51 -0.96 7.99
CA GLY A 61 -1.71 -0.18 7.78
C GLY A 61 -2.93 -0.93 7.30
N TRP A 62 -4.03 -0.21 7.21
CA TRP A 62 -5.30 -0.68 6.70
C TRP A 62 -5.63 -0.02 5.38
N ASP A 63 -5.99 -0.83 4.38
CA ASP A 63 -6.49 -0.38 3.07
C ASP A 63 -7.98 -0.69 2.93
N PHE A 64 -8.69 0.21 2.26
CA PHE A 64 -10.10 0.12 1.90
C PHE A 64 -10.22 0.33 0.39
N ASP A 65 -10.45 -0.75 -0.34
CA ASP A 65 -10.40 -0.77 -1.80
C ASP A 65 -11.75 -1.10 -2.41
N LEU A 66 -12.06 -0.41 -3.51
CA LEU A 66 -13.12 -0.75 -4.44
C LEU A 66 -12.49 -1.40 -5.68
N ILE A 67 -12.92 -2.61 -6.01
CA ILE A 67 -12.48 -3.34 -7.20
C ILE A 67 -13.65 -3.43 -8.18
N VAL A 68 -13.42 -3.03 -9.42
CA VAL A 68 -14.43 -3.01 -10.48
C VAL A 68 -13.97 -3.88 -11.64
N PRO A 69 -14.43 -5.14 -11.71
CA PRO A 69 -14.21 -6.00 -12.85
C PRO A 69 -15.01 -5.54 -14.07
N PHE A 70 -14.43 -5.67 -15.26
CA PHE A 70 -15.09 -5.28 -16.51
C PHE A 70 -15.96 -6.38 -17.13
N THR A 71 -15.87 -7.60 -16.61
CA THR A 71 -16.56 -8.78 -17.14
C THR A 71 -16.85 -9.78 -16.03
N GLN A 72 -17.74 -10.74 -16.33
CA GLN A 72 -18.08 -11.88 -15.48
C GLN A 72 -17.47 -13.19 -16.00
N ALA A 73 -16.59 -13.13 -17.00
CA ALA A 73 -15.89 -14.29 -17.53
C ALA A 73 -14.98 -14.95 -16.46
N ARG A 74 -14.37 -16.10 -16.79
CA ARG A 74 -13.39 -16.75 -15.90
C ARG A 74 -12.20 -15.85 -15.56
N VAL A 75 -11.72 -15.12 -16.58
CA VAL A 75 -10.63 -14.15 -16.48
C VAL A 75 -11.26 -12.76 -16.50
N ARG A 76 -11.04 -11.98 -15.43
CA ARG A 76 -11.71 -10.69 -15.23
C ARG A 76 -10.69 -9.60 -14.98
N PRO A 77 -10.34 -8.84 -16.04
CA PRO A 77 -9.61 -7.61 -15.87
C PRO A 77 -10.41 -6.63 -15.02
N TYR A 78 -9.73 -5.87 -14.17
CA TYR A 78 -10.36 -4.92 -13.26
C TYR A 78 -9.51 -3.65 -13.07
N LEU A 79 -10.16 -2.61 -12.56
CA LEU A 79 -9.50 -1.48 -11.93
C LEU A 79 -9.81 -1.45 -10.43
N ALA A 80 -8.86 -0.94 -9.67
CA ALA A 80 -8.97 -0.74 -8.24
C ALA A 80 -8.67 0.72 -7.89
N ALA A 81 -9.41 1.24 -6.92
CA ALA A 81 -9.15 2.51 -6.28
C ALA A 81 -9.48 2.39 -4.80
N GLY A 82 -8.74 3.09 -3.95
CA GLY A 82 -8.95 2.98 -2.51
C GLY A 82 -8.24 4.04 -1.71
N LEU A 83 -8.44 3.94 -0.40
CA LEU A 83 -7.83 4.78 0.61
C LEU A 83 -7.19 3.90 1.67
N GLY A 84 -6.24 4.44 2.42
CA GLY A 84 -5.63 3.73 3.52
C GLY A 84 -5.16 4.60 4.66
N VAL A 85 -4.85 3.96 5.78
CA VAL A 85 -4.24 4.57 6.96
C VAL A 85 -3.06 3.72 7.41
N TYR A 86 -1.93 4.37 7.63
CA TYR A 86 -0.64 3.72 7.86
C TYR A 86 0.04 4.26 9.10
N LYS A 87 0.91 3.43 9.65
CA LYS A 87 1.88 3.80 10.66
C LYS A 87 3.26 3.38 10.18
N TYR A 88 4.22 4.23 10.48
CA TYR A 88 5.64 3.94 10.32
C TYR A 88 6.15 3.28 11.60
N GLU A 89 6.41 1.97 11.56
CA GLU A 89 6.94 1.24 12.71
C GLU A 89 8.46 1.47 12.80
N GLY A 90 8.98 1.83 13.98
CA GLY A 90 10.42 1.98 14.22
C GLY A 90 10.99 3.40 14.23
N THR A 91 10.17 4.45 14.11
CA THR A 91 10.61 5.86 14.08
C THR A 91 11.05 6.47 15.43
N GLY A 92 11.18 5.64 16.48
CA GLY A 92 11.46 6.08 17.85
C GLY A 92 12.78 6.83 18.05
N ASP A 93 13.77 6.62 17.18
CA ASP A 93 15.11 7.21 17.33
C ASP A 93 15.31 8.51 16.51
N PHE A 94 14.46 8.80 15.53
CA PHE A 94 14.63 9.94 14.62
C PHE A 94 13.64 11.09 14.84
N PHE A 95 12.46 10.83 15.43
CA PHE A 95 11.40 11.83 15.51
C PHE A 95 10.84 11.96 16.94
N THR A 96 10.77 13.20 17.44
CA THR A 96 10.08 13.53 18.70
C THR A 96 8.56 13.58 18.48
N SER A 97 7.96 12.48 18.04
CA SER A 97 6.52 12.26 18.17
C SER A 97 6.25 11.60 19.52
N ARG A 98 5.11 11.92 20.13
CA ARG A 98 4.77 11.62 21.53
C ARG A 98 4.85 10.12 21.91
N ASP A 99 4.93 9.22 20.93
CA ASP A 99 5.08 7.76 21.08
C ASP A 99 5.96 7.11 19.97
N GLY A 100 6.84 7.86 19.28
CA GLY A 100 7.82 7.28 18.33
C GLY A 100 7.22 6.58 17.09
N ASN A 101 6.02 7.00 16.66
CA ASN A 101 5.33 6.48 15.47
C ASN A 101 4.73 7.65 14.68
N VAL A 102 4.88 7.66 13.36
CA VAL A 102 4.26 8.66 12.46
C VAL A 102 3.05 8.04 11.76
N GLY A 103 1.90 8.73 11.83
CA GLY A 103 0.68 8.34 11.12
C GLY A 103 0.68 8.83 9.68
N GLY A 104 0.00 8.12 8.78
CA GLY A 104 -0.12 8.51 7.38
C GLY A 104 -1.44 8.11 6.75
N HIS A 105 -1.84 8.85 5.72
CA HIS A 105 -3.01 8.58 4.90
C HIS A 105 -2.57 8.18 3.49
N ALA A 106 -3.22 7.18 2.91
CA ALA A 106 -2.86 6.66 1.60
C ALA A 106 -3.98 6.83 0.58
N ILE A 107 -3.59 7.08 -0.66
CA ILE A 107 -4.43 6.90 -1.85
C ILE A 107 -3.88 5.71 -2.63
N ASN A 108 -4.77 4.79 -2.98
CA ASN A 108 -4.45 3.55 -3.68
C ASN A 108 -5.10 3.54 -5.06
N ALA A 109 -4.37 3.03 -6.05
CA ALA A 109 -4.89 2.74 -7.38
C ALA A 109 -4.29 1.43 -7.89
N GLY A 110 -4.95 0.78 -8.84
CA GLY A 110 -4.41 -0.42 -9.43
C GLY A 110 -5.20 -0.95 -10.61
N ALA A 111 -4.59 -1.89 -11.31
CA ALA A 111 -5.20 -2.67 -12.35
C ALA A 111 -4.74 -4.12 -12.23
N GLY A 112 -5.60 -5.06 -12.55
CA GLY A 112 -5.26 -6.46 -12.43
C GLY A 112 -6.21 -7.39 -13.14
N ILE A 113 -6.01 -8.67 -12.91
CA ILE A 113 -6.81 -9.75 -13.46
C ILE A 113 -7.15 -10.73 -12.34
N LEU A 114 -8.44 -11.03 -12.20
CA LEU A 114 -8.96 -12.08 -11.35
C LEU A 114 -9.25 -13.34 -12.16
N VAL A 115 -8.82 -14.50 -11.69
CA VAL A 115 -9.00 -15.79 -12.38
C VAL A 115 -9.64 -16.80 -11.43
N TYR A 116 -10.85 -17.29 -11.78
CA TYR A 116 -11.41 -18.45 -11.09
C TYR A 116 -10.64 -19.71 -11.47
N VAL A 117 -10.04 -20.36 -10.48
CA VAL A 117 -9.40 -21.67 -10.65
C VAL A 117 -10.46 -22.76 -10.50
N ILE A 118 -11.22 -22.68 -9.40
CA ILE A 118 -12.44 -23.43 -9.09
C ILE A 118 -13.47 -22.44 -8.51
N GLU A 119 -14.68 -22.91 -8.19
CA GLU A 119 -15.77 -22.03 -7.72
C GLU A 119 -15.41 -21.29 -6.42
N GLU A 120 -14.67 -21.95 -5.53
CA GLU A 120 -14.30 -21.46 -4.21
C GLU A 120 -12.93 -20.77 -4.19
N LEU A 121 -12.11 -20.90 -5.24
CA LEU A 121 -10.75 -20.37 -5.27
C LEU A 121 -10.52 -19.46 -6.48
N GLU A 122 -10.14 -18.23 -6.17
CA GLU A 122 -9.80 -17.22 -7.14
C GLU A 122 -8.37 -16.73 -6.93
N LEU A 123 -7.65 -16.55 -8.03
CA LEU A 123 -6.32 -15.96 -8.05
C LEU A 123 -6.37 -14.53 -8.60
N ASP A 124 -5.45 -13.70 -8.13
CA ASP A 124 -5.31 -12.29 -8.50
C ASP A 124 -3.87 -11.98 -8.82
N VAL A 125 -3.67 -11.34 -9.96
CA VAL A 125 -2.41 -10.73 -10.35
C VAL A 125 -2.70 -9.28 -10.68
N SER A 126 -2.03 -8.36 -10.00
CA SER A 126 -2.25 -6.93 -10.18
C SER A 126 -0.98 -6.12 -10.13
N TYR A 127 -1.04 -4.95 -10.74
CA TYR A 127 -0.09 -3.87 -10.53
C TYR A 127 -0.77 -2.79 -9.69
N ARG A 128 -0.14 -2.42 -8.58
CA ARG A 128 -0.68 -1.51 -7.57
C ARG A 128 0.20 -0.29 -7.45
N TYR A 129 -0.42 0.87 -7.27
CA TYR A 129 0.20 2.11 -6.89
C TYR A 129 -0.39 2.57 -5.56
N LYS A 130 0.46 3.06 -4.66
CA LYS A 130 0.09 3.61 -3.37
C LYS A 130 0.90 4.87 -3.12
N ARG A 131 0.25 5.91 -2.63
CA ARG A 131 0.91 7.14 -2.18
C ARG A 131 0.50 7.41 -0.75
N VAL A 132 1.43 7.22 0.18
CA VAL A 132 1.24 7.57 1.59
C VAL A 132 1.69 9.02 1.79
N SER A 133 0.85 9.83 2.41
CA SER A 133 1.18 11.18 2.89
C SER A 133 1.22 11.12 4.41
N TRP A 134 2.36 11.46 4.99
CA TRP A 134 2.59 11.35 6.42
C TRP A 134 2.17 12.62 7.15
N GLU A 135 1.78 12.47 8.42
CA GLU A 135 1.41 13.59 9.28
C GLU A 135 2.58 14.56 9.43
N HIS A 136 2.26 15.86 9.52
CA HIS A 136 3.25 16.92 9.65
C HIS A 136 4.05 16.79 10.94
N PHE A 137 5.37 16.94 10.82
CA PHE A 137 6.27 17.14 11.92
C PHE A 137 7.18 18.32 11.64
N THR A 138 7.66 18.96 12.70
CA THR A 138 8.49 20.15 12.61
C THR A 138 9.93 19.77 12.96
N VAL A 139 10.87 20.04 12.06
CA VAL A 139 12.31 19.89 12.33
C VAL A 139 12.95 21.28 12.28
N GLY A 140 13.60 21.70 13.37
CA GLY A 140 14.28 23.00 13.41
C GLY A 140 13.38 24.24 13.25
N GLY A 141 12.05 24.10 13.37
CA GLY A 141 11.07 25.18 13.15
C GLY A 141 10.49 25.25 11.74
N GLU A 142 10.87 24.32 10.85
CA GLU A 142 10.32 24.20 9.50
C GLU A 142 9.34 23.03 9.40
N ASP A 143 8.26 23.23 8.66
CA ASP A 143 7.25 22.22 8.39
C ASP A 143 7.80 21.21 7.38
N VAL A 144 7.82 19.93 7.76
CA VAL A 144 8.25 18.85 6.89
C VAL A 144 7.04 18.20 6.22
N ASN A 145 7.10 18.08 4.90
CA ASN A 145 6.18 17.31 4.09
C ASN A 145 6.86 16.02 3.64
N TRP A 146 6.31 14.88 4.05
CA TRP A 146 6.82 13.56 3.71
C TRP A 146 5.77 12.75 2.96
N VAL A 147 6.17 12.23 1.81
CA VAL A 147 5.33 11.40 0.96
C VAL A 147 6.12 10.19 0.48
N THR A 148 5.48 9.01 0.57
CA THR A 148 6.02 7.73 0.11
C THR A 148 5.16 7.17 -1.02
N PRO A 149 5.42 7.53 -2.28
CA PRO A 149 4.91 6.81 -3.44
C PRO A 149 5.60 5.46 -3.63
N MET A 150 4.82 4.42 -3.87
CA MET A 150 5.30 3.07 -4.17
C MET A 150 4.41 2.39 -5.22
N SER A 151 5.01 1.51 -6.01
CA SER A 151 4.27 0.70 -6.99
C SER A 151 4.89 -0.66 -7.20
N GLY A 152 4.06 -1.68 -7.46
CA GLY A 152 4.56 -3.03 -7.54
C GLY A 152 3.56 -4.04 -8.07
N LEU A 153 4.07 -5.24 -8.32
CA LEU A 153 3.25 -6.40 -8.64
C LEU A 153 2.74 -7.06 -7.36
N GLN A 154 1.51 -7.52 -7.40
CA GLN A 154 0.86 -8.20 -6.30
C GLN A 154 0.17 -9.47 -6.77
N PHE A 155 0.36 -10.53 -5.98
CA PHE A 155 -0.23 -11.85 -6.15
C PHE A 155 -1.11 -12.18 -4.94
N GLY A 156 -2.35 -12.58 -5.21
CA GLY A 156 -3.33 -12.92 -4.19
C GLY A 156 -4.07 -14.21 -4.52
N GLY A 157 -4.47 -14.92 -3.46
CA GLY A 157 -5.44 -16.02 -3.52
C GLY A 157 -6.60 -15.68 -2.60
N ARG A 158 -7.83 -15.90 -3.06
CA ARG A 158 -9.06 -15.63 -2.32
C ARG A 158 -9.91 -16.90 -2.26
N LEU A 159 -10.39 -17.19 -1.05
CA LEU A 159 -11.44 -18.18 -0.85
C LEU A 159 -12.80 -17.48 -0.87
N MET A 160 -13.70 -18.00 -1.69
CA MET A 160 -15.05 -17.46 -1.88
C MET A 160 -16.04 -18.32 -1.10
N PHE A 161 -16.94 -17.68 -0.36
CA PHE A 161 -17.96 -18.32 0.48
C PHE A 161 -19.34 -17.68 0.23
#